data_AF-R9IRD9-F1
#
_entry.id   AF-R9IRD9-F1
#
_cell.length_a   1.000
_cell.length_b   1.000
_cell.length_c   1.000
_cell.angle_alpha   90.00
_cell.angle_beta   90.00
_cell.angle_gamma   90.00
#
_symmetry.space_group_name_H-M   'P 1'
#
loop_
_entity.id
_entity.type
_entity.pdbx_description
1 polymer ?
#
loop_
_entity_poly.entity_id
_entity_poly.type
_entity_poly.pdbx_seq_one_letter_code
_entity_poly.pdbx_strand_id
1 'polypeptide(L)'
;MSIIWKYLDKRSAVVDALKDYGSMRFIIEHTDDEIKAAYEKMGGISSQPPDGMPHTHNPNAMEERMVKGIEEIDILKERYRQAAEYMAWFLPAWEELSEDERYVLETFYSDSESQTSAVYSICDRFGIERSSAYNKKNRALGRLVTLLYGKA
;
A
#
# COMPACT_ATOMS: atom_id res chain seq x y z
N MET A 1 7.73 21.86 12.37
CA MET A 1 6.72 21.52 11.34
C MET A 1 6.89 22.53 10.21
N SER A 2 7.15 22.10 8.96
CA SER A 2 7.34 23.02 7.81
C SER A 2 6.04 23.81 7.54
N ILE A 3 6.16 25.10 7.18
CA ILE A 3 5.01 25.99 6.90
C ILE A 3 4.15 25.45 5.74
N ILE A 4 4.74 24.68 4.83
CA ILE A 4 4.07 24.05 3.68
C ILE A 4 2.89 23.15 4.13
N TRP A 5 3.01 22.47 5.28
CA TRP A 5 1.95 21.60 5.81
C TRP A 5 0.67 22.33 6.20
N LYS A 6 0.72 23.67 6.35
CA LYS A 6 -0.46 24.49 6.64
C LYS A 6 -1.36 24.68 5.41
N TYR A 7 -0.78 24.59 4.21
CA TYR A 7 -1.48 24.84 2.95
C TYR A 7 -1.82 23.56 2.18
N LEU A 8 -1.36 22.41 2.67
CA LEU A 8 -1.69 21.11 2.10
C LEU A 8 -3.14 20.71 2.42
N ASP A 9 -3.86 20.17 1.45
CA ASP A 9 -5.14 19.50 1.70
C ASP A 9 -4.90 18.17 2.46
N LYS A 10 -4.85 18.28 3.79
CA LYS A 10 -4.66 17.14 4.69
C LYS A 10 -5.74 16.09 4.53
N ARG A 11 -6.98 16.49 4.18
CA ARG A 11 -8.09 15.55 4.08
C ARG A 11 -7.92 14.67 2.84
N SER A 12 -7.54 15.25 1.70
CA SER A 12 -7.20 14.48 0.51
C SER A 12 -6.01 13.55 0.78
N ALA A 13 -4.96 14.07 1.42
CA ALA A 13 -3.78 13.27 1.76
C ALA A 13 -4.09 12.05 2.64
N VAL A 14 -5.02 12.16 3.60
CA VAL A 14 -5.47 10.99 4.41
C VAL A 14 -6.25 9.99 3.57
N VAL A 15 -7.06 10.45 2.62
CA VAL A 15 -7.80 9.53 1.73
C VAL A 15 -6.84 8.74 0.86
N ASP A 16 -5.79 9.38 0.34
CA ASP A 16 -4.77 8.69 -0.46
C ASP A 16 -3.97 7.72 0.41
N ALA A 17 -3.55 8.15 1.61
CA ALA A 17 -2.92 7.26 2.59
C ALA A 17 -3.80 6.03 2.93
N LEU A 18 -5.11 6.19 3.11
CA LEU A 18 -6.02 5.07 3.37
C LEU A 18 -6.06 4.04 2.25
N LYS A 19 -5.99 4.49 1.00
CA LYS A 19 -5.96 3.58 -0.17
C LYS A 19 -4.64 2.84 -0.25
N ASP A 20 -3.54 3.51 0.10
CA ASP A 20 -2.20 2.91 0.08
C ASP A 20 -2.00 1.89 1.21
N TYR A 21 -2.79 1.96 2.29
CA TYR A 21 -2.63 1.11 3.47
C TYR A 21 -2.56 -0.39 3.14
N GLY A 22 -3.46 -0.87 2.27
CA GLY A 22 -3.48 -2.28 1.85
C GLY A 22 -2.21 -2.68 1.09
N SER A 23 -1.75 -1.83 0.17
CA SER A 23 -0.53 -2.04 -0.61
C SER A 23 0.72 -2.01 0.26
N MET A 24 0.79 -1.07 1.22
CA MET A 24 1.94 -0.95 2.13
C MET A 24 2.05 -2.17 3.04
N ARG A 25 0.92 -2.65 3.57
CA ARG A 25 0.87 -3.91 4.33
C ARG A 25 1.31 -5.10 3.48
N PHE A 26 0.82 -5.20 2.24
CA PHE A 26 1.22 -6.27 1.31
C PHE A 26 2.74 -6.28 1.05
N ILE A 27 3.34 -5.10 0.83
CA ILE A 27 4.79 -4.97 0.65
C ILE A 27 5.54 -5.52 1.87
N ILE A 28 5.16 -5.12 3.09
CA ILE A 28 5.81 -5.61 4.32
C ILE A 28 5.71 -7.13 4.44
N GLU A 29 4.56 -7.71 4.10
CA GLU A 29 4.32 -9.15 4.24
C GLU A 29 5.07 -10.00 3.20
N HIS A 30 5.29 -9.49 1.99
CA HIS A 30 5.78 -10.31 0.85
C HIS A 30 7.20 -9.96 0.37
N THR A 31 7.80 -8.86 0.84
CA THR A 31 9.13 -8.44 0.34
C THR A 31 10.22 -9.49 0.59
N ASP A 32 10.18 -10.19 1.73
CA ASP A 32 11.19 -11.20 2.04
C ASP A 32 11.18 -12.36 1.02
N ASP A 33 9.99 -12.79 0.60
CA ASP A 33 9.82 -13.82 -0.43
C ASP A 33 10.26 -13.32 -1.81
N GLU A 34 9.93 -12.06 -2.16
CA GLU A 34 10.37 -11.43 -3.40
C GLU A 34 11.91 -11.30 -3.47
N ILE A 35 12.55 -10.90 -2.37
CA ILE A 35 14.01 -10.82 -2.27
C ILE A 35 14.64 -12.21 -2.42
N LYS A 36 14.07 -13.23 -1.76
CA LYS A 36 14.57 -14.60 -1.89
C LYS A 36 14.46 -15.11 -3.32
N ALA A 37 13.33 -14.86 -3.99
CA ALA A 37 13.14 -15.22 -5.39
C ALA A 37 14.14 -14.50 -6.31
N ALA A 38 14.46 -13.23 -6.03
CA ALA A 38 15.48 -12.48 -6.77
C ALA A 38 16.89 -13.09 -6.59
N TYR A 39 17.26 -13.52 -5.38
CA TYR A 39 18.51 -14.24 -5.12
C TYR A 39 18.57 -15.59 -5.87
N GLU A 40 17.50 -16.38 -5.85
CA GLU A 40 17.43 -17.65 -6.58
C GLU A 40 17.57 -17.45 -8.09
N LYS A 41 16.93 -16.41 -8.63
CA LYS A 41 17.04 -16.05 -10.05
C LYS A 41 18.46 -15.61 -10.43
N MET A 42 19.18 -14.90 -9.57
CA MET A 42 20.58 -14.55 -9.80
C MET A 42 21.50 -15.78 -9.83
N GLY A 43 21.31 -16.70 -8.89
CA GLY A 43 22.12 -17.93 -8.78
C GLY A 43 21.72 -19.06 -9.72
N GLY A 44 20.54 -18.97 -10.35
CA GLY A 44 19.98 -20.00 -11.20
C GLY A 44 20.79 -20.25 -12.48
N ILE A 45 20.82 -21.50 -12.93
CA ILE A 45 21.43 -21.90 -14.20
C ILE A 45 20.48 -21.52 -15.35
N SER A 46 20.99 -21.03 -16.48
CA SER A 46 20.13 -20.76 -17.65
C SER A 46 19.48 -22.05 -18.14
N SER A 47 18.19 -22.01 -18.44
CA SER A 47 17.53 -23.10 -19.17
C SER A 47 18.23 -23.36 -20.50
N GLN A 48 18.44 -24.63 -20.84
CA GLN A 48 18.93 -24.98 -22.18
C GLN A 48 17.89 -24.58 -23.23
N PRO A 49 18.30 -23.96 -24.35
CA PRO A 49 17.39 -23.69 -25.45
C PRO A 49 16.83 -24.99 -26.03
N PRO A 50 15.61 -24.97 -26.61
CA PRO A 50 15.11 -26.08 -27.41
C PRO A 50 16.10 -26.43 -28.54
N ASP A 51 16.29 -27.72 -28.78
CA ASP A 51 17.20 -28.21 -29.82
C ASP A 51 16.83 -27.67 -31.20
N GLY A 52 17.84 -27.28 -31.99
CA GLY A 52 17.68 -26.72 -33.34
C GLY A 52 17.38 -25.21 -33.45
N MET A 53 17.28 -24.46 -32.34
CA MET A 53 17.12 -23.00 -32.41
C MET A 53 18.46 -22.27 -32.54
N PRO A 54 18.58 -21.26 -33.44
CA PRO A 54 19.75 -20.39 -33.48
C PRO A 54 19.88 -19.61 -32.17
N HIS A 55 21.04 -19.69 -31.53
CA HIS A 55 21.32 -19.02 -30.27
C HIS A 55 22.47 -18.02 -30.43
N THR A 56 22.30 -16.82 -29.88
CA THR A 56 23.36 -15.80 -29.82
C THR A 56 24.19 -16.00 -28.56
N HIS A 57 25.47 -16.35 -28.70
CA HIS A 57 26.36 -16.48 -27.55
C HIS A 57 26.63 -15.10 -26.92
N ASN A 58 26.06 -14.85 -25.74
CA ASN A 58 26.41 -13.69 -24.92
C ASN A 58 27.35 -14.15 -23.78
N PRO A 59 28.65 -13.84 -23.84
CA PRO A 59 29.61 -14.21 -22.79
C PRO A 59 29.33 -13.48 -21.46
N ASN A 60 28.64 -12.32 -21.51
CA ASN A 60 28.35 -11.48 -20.34
C ASN A 60 26.96 -11.76 -19.74
N ALA A 61 26.23 -12.76 -20.23
CA ALA A 61 24.85 -13.03 -19.81
C ALA A 61 24.71 -13.30 -18.30
N MET A 62 25.74 -13.84 -17.65
CA MET A 62 25.75 -14.03 -16.18
C MET A 62 25.96 -12.72 -15.43
N GLU A 63 26.86 -11.87 -15.91
CA GLU A 63 27.12 -10.55 -15.30
C GLU A 63 25.90 -9.64 -15.41
N GLU A 64 25.28 -9.58 -16.60
CA GLU A 64 24.04 -8.81 -16.82
C GLU A 64 22.90 -9.28 -15.90
N ARG A 65 22.77 -10.60 -15.70
CA ARG A 65 21.77 -11.16 -14.77
C ARG A 65 22.06 -10.77 -13.33
N MET A 66 23.33 -10.83 -12.92
CA MET A 66 23.75 -10.45 -11.57
C MET A 66 23.47 -8.97 -11.30
N VAL A 67 23.86 -8.10 -12.23
CA VAL A 67 23.61 -6.65 -12.13
C VAL A 67 22.11 -6.38 -12.01
N LYS A 68 21.30 -6.96 -12.90
CA LYS A 68 19.84 -6.80 -12.86
C LYS A 68 19.21 -7.30 -11.56
N GLY A 69 19.69 -8.42 -11.02
CA GLY A 69 19.17 -8.96 -9.77
C GLY A 69 19.55 -8.13 -8.55
N ILE A 70 20.75 -7.54 -8.53
CA ILE A 70 21.15 -6.57 -7.48
C ILE A 70 20.25 -5.33 -7.54
N GLU A 71 20.03 -4.77 -8.74
CA GLU A 71 19.12 -3.63 -8.93
C GLU A 71 17.69 -3.95 -8.46
N GLU A 72 17.18 -5.14 -8.80
CA GLU A 72 15.86 -5.63 -8.37
C GLU A 72 15.77 -5.70 -6.83
N ILE A 73 16.78 -6.26 -6.16
CA ILE A 73 16.84 -6.34 -4.70
C ILE A 73 16.91 -4.95 -4.05
N ASP A 74 17.69 -4.04 -4.60
CA ASP A 74 17.80 -2.67 -4.06
C ASP A 74 16.46 -1.93 -4.14
N ILE A 75 15.73 -2.08 -5.26
CA ILE A 75 14.37 -1.54 -5.40
C ILE A 75 13.43 -2.15 -4.37
N LEU A 76 13.47 -3.48 -4.17
CA LEU A 76 12.62 -4.17 -3.19
C LEU A 76 12.88 -3.67 -1.76
N LYS A 77 14.16 -3.54 -1.38
CA LYS A 77 14.55 -3.01 -0.07
C LYS A 77 14.10 -1.57 0.14
N GLU A 78 14.22 -0.73 -0.88
CA GLU A 78 13.80 0.66 -0.80
C GLU A 78 12.27 0.78 -0.67
N ARG A 79 11.51 -0.03 -1.42
CA ARG A 79 10.05 -0.11 -1.28
C ARG A 79 9.65 -0.58 0.12
N TYR A 80 10.34 -1.58 0.66
CA TYR A 80 10.10 -2.04 2.04
C TYR A 80 10.39 -0.95 3.06
N ARG A 81 11.51 -0.22 2.91
CA ARG A 81 11.84 0.92 3.80
C ARG A 81 10.73 1.96 3.80
N GLN A 82 10.25 2.36 2.62
CA GLN A 82 9.15 3.31 2.48
C GLN A 82 7.85 2.79 3.10
N ALA A 83 7.51 1.52 2.86
CA ALA A 83 6.34 0.90 3.47
C ALA A 83 6.46 0.86 5.00
N ALA A 84 7.64 0.55 5.54
CA ALA A 84 7.88 0.51 6.98
C ALA A 84 7.75 1.89 7.62
N GLU A 85 8.30 2.93 6.97
CA GLU A 85 8.15 4.33 7.41
C GLU A 85 6.69 4.78 7.37
N TYR A 86 5.97 4.45 6.29
CA TYR A 86 4.54 4.70 6.17
C TYR A 86 3.78 4.01 7.31
N MET A 87 4.02 2.72 7.56
CA MET A 87 3.31 1.94 8.58
C MET A 87 3.61 2.48 9.98
N ALA A 88 4.84 2.86 10.28
CA ALA A 88 5.22 3.46 11.55
C ALA A 88 4.49 4.78 11.82
N TRP A 89 4.20 5.57 10.78
CA TRP A 89 3.44 6.82 10.88
C TRP A 89 1.92 6.59 10.91
N PHE A 90 1.40 5.71 10.07
CA PHE A 90 -0.05 5.54 9.85
C PHE A 90 -0.71 4.62 10.88
N LEU A 91 -0.08 3.47 11.18
CA LEU A 91 -0.68 2.41 11.99
C LEU A 91 -1.08 2.86 13.40
N PRO A 92 -0.28 3.66 14.14
CA PRO A 92 -0.69 4.14 15.46
C PRO A 92 -1.99 4.95 15.41
N ALA A 93 -2.14 5.82 14.41
CA ALA A 93 -3.35 6.62 14.23
C ALA A 93 -4.56 5.76 13.78
N TRP A 94 -4.30 4.72 13.00
CA TRP A 94 -5.33 3.77 12.56
C TRP A 94 -5.87 2.92 13.72
N GLU A 95 -5.00 2.45 14.62
CA GLU A 95 -5.38 1.64 15.77
C GLU A 95 -6.13 2.43 16.86
N GLU A 96 -5.89 3.74 16.95
CA GLU A 96 -6.61 4.65 17.85
C GLU A 96 -8.07 4.93 17.44
N LEU A 97 -8.45 4.59 16.21
CA LEU A 97 -9.85 4.62 15.78
C LEU A 97 -10.64 3.48 16.44
N SER A 98 -11.96 3.63 16.56
CA SER A 98 -12.80 2.50 16.93
C SER A 98 -12.94 1.52 15.76
N GLU A 99 -13.30 0.27 16.06
CA GLU A 99 -13.61 -0.73 15.03
C GLU A 99 -14.69 -0.23 14.06
N ASP A 100 -15.69 0.46 14.60
CA ASP A 100 -16.76 1.14 13.88
C ASP A 100 -16.24 2.19 12.88
N GLU A 101 -15.27 2.99 13.29
CA GLU A 101 -14.66 4.03 12.46
C GLU A 101 -13.78 3.41 11.38
N ARG A 102 -12.95 2.42 11.74
CA ARG A 102 -12.12 1.67 10.80
C ARG A 102 -12.97 1.00 9.74
N TYR A 103 -14.01 0.28 10.12
CA TYR A 103 -14.92 -0.38 9.18
C TYR A 103 -15.55 0.62 8.20
N VAL A 104 -16.03 1.76 8.70
CA VAL A 104 -16.64 2.77 7.84
C VAL A 104 -15.62 3.29 6.81
N LEU A 105 -14.38 3.54 7.23
CA LEU A 105 -13.33 4.02 6.34
C LEU A 105 -12.87 2.94 5.34
N GLU A 106 -12.65 1.70 5.79
CA GLU A 106 -12.30 0.56 4.93
C GLU A 106 -13.40 0.31 3.89
N THR A 107 -14.67 0.28 4.32
CA THR A 107 -15.80 0.05 3.41
C THR A 107 -15.88 1.14 2.33
N PHE A 108 -15.54 2.39 2.67
CA PHE A 108 -15.58 3.51 1.72
C PHE A 108 -14.35 3.62 0.81
N TYR A 109 -13.18 3.18 1.27
CA TYR A 109 -11.90 3.52 0.64
C TYR A 109 -11.02 2.32 0.25
N SER A 110 -11.23 1.13 0.83
CA SER A 110 -10.37 -0.03 0.60
C SER A 110 -10.82 -0.94 -0.56
N ASP A 111 -12.13 -1.06 -0.84
CA ASP A 111 -12.58 -2.11 -1.78
C ASP A 111 -13.95 -1.88 -2.45
N SER A 112 -14.52 -0.68 -2.40
CA SER A 112 -15.84 -0.48 -3.02
C SER A 112 -15.73 -0.29 -4.54
N GLU A 113 -16.23 -1.24 -5.32
CA GLU A 113 -16.47 -1.09 -6.77
C GLU A 113 -17.28 0.19 -7.09
N SER A 114 -18.11 0.62 -6.13
CA SER A 114 -18.85 1.88 -6.17
C SER A 114 -19.12 2.44 -4.78
N GLN A 115 -18.97 3.76 -4.62
CA GLN A 115 -19.31 4.50 -3.39
C GLN A 115 -20.77 4.26 -2.96
N THR A 116 -21.66 4.03 -3.93
CA THR A 116 -23.07 3.74 -3.67
C THR A 116 -23.22 2.43 -2.90
N SER A 117 -22.47 1.39 -3.29
CA SER A 117 -22.47 0.09 -2.61
C SER A 117 -21.97 0.21 -1.17
N ALA A 118 -20.85 0.92 -0.98
CA ALA A 118 -20.28 1.16 0.35
C ALA A 118 -21.25 1.83 1.33
N VAL A 119 -22.01 2.83 0.85
CA VAL A 119 -23.01 3.52 1.66
C VAL A 119 -24.09 2.55 2.12
N TYR A 120 -24.58 1.68 1.23
CA TYR A 120 -25.61 0.70 1.59
C TYR A 120 -25.08 -0.34 2.59
N SER A 121 -23.86 -0.85 2.42
CA SER A 121 -23.24 -1.76 3.39
C SER A 121 -23.12 -1.14 4.79
N ILE A 122 -22.89 0.17 4.87
CA ILE A 122 -22.84 0.91 6.15
C ILE A 122 -24.24 1.14 6.70
N CYS A 123 -25.20 1.52 5.85
CA CYS A 123 -26.61 1.64 6.26
C CYS A 123 -27.11 0.33 6.87
N ASP A 124 -26.83 -0.80 6.24
CA ASP A 124 -27.27 -2.12 6.69
C ASP A 124 -26.57 -2.55 7.98
N ARG A 125 -25.24 -2.35 8.10
CA ARG A 125 -24.51 -2.71 9.33
C ARG A 125 -24.99 -1.93 10.56
N PHE A 126 -25.29 -0.65 10.40
CA PHE A 126 -25.62 0.24 11.52
C PHE A 126 -27.12 0.52 11.67
N GLY A 127 -27.97 0.08 10.74
CA GLY A 127 -29.40 0.39 10.74
C GLY A 127 -29.68 1.89 10.58
N ILE A 128 -28.89 2.57 9.74
CA ILE A 128 -28.97 4.03 9.57
C ILE A 128 -29.31 4.44 8.14
N GLU A 129 -29.80 5.66 7.99
CA GLU A 129 -30.02 6.28 6.67
C GLU A 129 -28.71 6.74 6.00
N ARG A 130 -28.77 6.94 4.67
CA ARG A 130 -27.60 7.31 3.84
C ARG A 130 -26.91 8.60 4.31
N SER A 131 -27.66 9.63 4.66
CA SER A 131 -27.16 10.89 5.23
C SER A 131 -26.34 10.64 6.50
N SER A 132 -26.86 9.80 7.39
CA SER A 132 -26.19 9.41 8.62
C SER A 132 -24.91 8.59 8.35
N ALA A 133 -24.92 7.72 7.34
CA ALA A 133 -23.72 6.99 6.91
C ALA A 133 -22.61 7.93 6.41
N TYR A 134 -22.94 8.90 5.54
CA TYR A 134 -21.99 9.92 5.09
C TYR A 134 -21.44 10.78 6.24
N ASN A 135 -22.29 11.14 7.20
CA ASN A 135 -21.87 11.88 8.39
C ASN A 135 -20.94 11.06 9.30
N LYS A 136 -21.20 9.75 9.46
CA LYS A 136 -20.32 8.84 10.21
C LYS A 136 -18.95 8.74 9.54
N LYS A 137 -18.91 8.55 8.22
CA LYS A 137 -17.67 8.58 7.42
C LYS A 137 -16.91 9.88 7.57
N ASN A 138 -17.59 11.02 7.45
CA ASN A 138 -16.95 12.32 7.54
C ASN A 138 -16.34 12.59 8.92
N ARG A 139 -17.01 12.15 9.99
CA ARG A 139 -16.49 12.21 11.36
C ARG A 139 -15.27 11.30 11.56
N ALA A 140 -15.35 10.04 11.12
CA ALA A 140 -14.22 9.10 11.19
C ALA A 140 -13.00 9.63 10.45
N LEU A 141 -13.18 10.14 9.22
CA LEU A 141 -12.11 10.72 8.43
C LEU A 141 -11.53 11.98 9.09
N GLY A 142 -12.37 12.86 9.65
CA GLY A 142 -11.90 14.04 10.38
C GLY A 142 -11.10 13.70 11.64
N ARG A 143 -11.49 12.64 12.35
CA ARG A 143 -10.73 12.11 13.49
C ARG A 143 -9.37 11.58 13.04
N LEU A 144 -9.32 10.78 11.98
CA LEU A 144 -8.06 10.27 11.45
C LEU A 144 -7.12 11.39 10.97
N VAL A 145 -7.64 12.41 10.29
CA VAL A 145 -6.86 13.63 9.95
C VAL A 145 -6.25 14.28 11.18
N THR A 146 -7.02 14.36 12.28
CA THR A 146 -6.55 14.94 13.53
C THR A 146 -5.47 14.08 14.20
N LEU A 147 -5.59 12.76 14.14
CA LEU A 147 -4.59 11.84 14.68
C LEU A 147 -3.27 11.89 13.90
N LEU A 148 -3.33 11.98 12.56
CA LEU A 148 -2.15 11.99 11.70
C LEU A 148 -1.42 13.33 11.66
N TYR A 149 -2.16 14.44 11.68
CA TYR A 149 -1.61 15.79 11.42
C TYR A 149 -1.86 16.80 12.55
N GLY A 150 -2.48 16.38 13.64
CA GLY A 150 -2.94 17.26 14.71
C GLY A 150 -4.19 18.05 14.34
N LYS A 151 -4.65 18.88 15.27
CA LYS A 151 -5.82 19.75 15.06
C LYS A 151 -5.54 20.73 13.91
N ALA A 152 -6.45 20.78 12.94
CA ALA A 152 -6.43 21.73 11.84
C ALA A 152 -6.74 23.15 12.32
#